data_AF-A0A940BPS3-F1
#
_entry.id   AF-A0A940BPS3-F1
#
_cell.length_a   1.000
_cell.length_b   1.000
_cell.length_c   1.000
_cell.angle_alpha   90.00
_cell.angle_beta   90.00
_cell.angle_gamma   90.00
#
_symmetry.space_group_name_H-M   'P 1'
#
loop_
_entity.id
_entity.type
_entity.pdbx_description
1 polymer ?
#
loop_
_entity_poly.entity_id
_entity_poly.type
_entity_poly.pdbx_seq_one_letter_code
_entity_poly.pdbx_strand_id
1 'polypeptide(L)'
;MKKRTKIIIIAAILLLAAVIIGIICIANYRSHLYLFKDTDYPVSMKWDEGALLVKVKDKTRSDIVWTAASDDPDFIVVEPKGKTGTKKASYILTPKSPGKVDVSFTKSVEAGSINVDKVKIVFHIYVKETLEGFDVSFSKEPELILGDEIIGSGTDHPVILRDNSSDGYYEEGMIYGNIFFMNGRGDWTISADNGDIEILDCDEEDGSFSYLFYSLEGASPQMLEEETTAGSDIPSASRGDAVITADSAQDKKEALLTLSSQSLNITVTYNVSFYSDGHMEFNRVDK
;
A
#
# COMPACT_ATOMS: atom_id res chain seq x y z
N MET A 1 35.17 59.65 -0.55
CA MET A 1 33.75 59.23 -0.59
C MET A 1 33.04 59.64 0.70
N LYS A 2 31.98 60.46 0.59
CA LYS A 2 31.19 60.92 1.75
C LYS A 2 30.55 59.69 2.43
N LYS A 3 30.49 59.66 3.77
CA LYS A 3 29.97 58.53 4.59
C LYS A 3 28.67 57.92 4.05
N ARG A 4 27.77 58.75 3.51
CA ARG A 4 26.49 58.34 2.91
C ARG A 4 26.67 57.43 1.69
N THR A 5 27.66 57.67 0.84
CA THR A 5 27.92 56.85 -0.36
C THR A 5 28.45 55.46 0.02
N LYS A 6 29.25 55.33 1.09
CA LYS A 6 29.72 54.03 1.58
C LYS A 6 28.58 53.18 2.14
N ILE A 7 27.65 53.79 2.87
CA ILE A 7 26.49 53.09 3.44
C ILE A 7 25.57 52.56 2.33
N ILE A 8 25.33 53.35 1.27
CA ILE A 8 24.51 52.93 0.13
C ILE A 8 25.14 51.72 -0.60
N ILE A 9 26.46 51.72 -0.77
CA ILE A 9 27.16 50.60 -1.42
C ILE A 9 27.09 49.32 -0.59
N ILE A 10 27.27 49.42 0.74
CA ILE A 10 27.16 48.27 1.65
C ILE A 10 25.73 47.71 1.64
N ALA A 11 24.72 48.58 1.66
CA ALA A 11 23.32 48.18 1.58
C ALA A 11 22.99 47.47 0.25
N ALA A 12 23.53 47.97 -0.88
CA ALA A 12 23.36 47.34 -2.18
C ALA A 12 23.99 45.94 -2.25
N ILE A 13 25.18 45.74 -1.67
CA ILE A 13 25.84 44.43 -1.61
C ILE A 13 25.04 43.44 -0.76
N LEU A 14 24.54 43.87 0.41
CA LEU A 14 23.71 43.03 1.27
C LEU A 14 22.40 42.61 0.59
N LEU A 15 21.79 43.53 -0.17
CA LEU A 15 20.54 43.25 -0.89
C LEU A 15 20.77 42.26 -2.04
N LEU A 16 21.89 42.38 -2.76
CA LEU A 16 22.31 41.41 -3.79
C LEU A 16 22.59 40.03 -3.19
N ALA A 17 23.26 39.97 -2.05
CA ALA A 17 23.51 38.70 -1.35
C ALA A 17 22.21 38.02 -0.92
N ALA A 18 21.23 38.78 -0.41
CA ALA A 18 19.91 38.25 -0.04
C ALA A 18 19.14 37.68 -1.24
N VAL A 19 19.20 38.34 -2.40
CA VAL A 19 18.58 37.86 -3.65
C VAL A 19 19.25 36.56 -4.12
N ILE A 20 20.59 36.50 -4.11
CA ILE A 20 21.34 35.28 -4.51
C ILE A 20 20.98 34.11 -3.59
N ILE A 21 20.95 34.33 -2.26
CA ILE A 21 20.54 33.32 -1.29
C ILE A 21 19.09 32.88 -1.55
N GLY A 22 18.18 33.82 -1.81
CA GLY A 22 16.79 33.52 -2.15
C GLY A 22 16.65 32.64 -3.40
N ILE A 23 17.41 32.94 -4.47
CA ILE A 23 17.42 32.13 -5.70
C ILE A 23 17.96 30.73 -5.44
N ILE A 24 19.07 30.60 -4.68
CA ILE A 24 19.65 29.30 -4.32
C ILE A 24 18.64 28.47 -3.49
N CYS A 25 17.96 29.10 -2.52
CA CYS A 25 16.94 28.42 -1.72
C CYS A 25 15.74 27.95 -2.58
N ILE A 26 15.26 28.77 -3.52
CA ILE A 26 14.16 28.40 -4.43
C ILE A 26 14.59 27.27 -5.38
N ALA A 27 15.81 27.32 -5.92
CA ALA A 27 16.35 26.28 -6.78
C ALA A 27 16.49 24.93 -6.03
N ASN A 28 16.97 24.96 -4.78
CA ASN A 28 17.05 23.77 -3.93
C ASN A 28 15.68 23.27 -3.46
N TYR A 29 14.67 24.13 -3.31
CA TYR A 29 13.32 23.69 -2.97
C TYR A 29 12.64 22.99 -4.15
N ARG A 30 12.88 23.47 -5.38
CA ARG A 30 12.34 22.86 -6.61
C ARG A 30 12.96 21.51 -6.96
N SER A 31 14.13 21.17 -6.42
CA SER A 31 14.79 19.89 -6.71
C SER A 31 14.20 18.71 -5.91
N HIS A 32 13.30 18.99 -4.96
CA HIS A 32 12.63 17.96 -4.17
C HIS A 32 11.17 17.79 -4.60
N LEU A 33 10.89 16.66 -5.24
CA LEU A 33 9.51 16.21 -5.47
C LEU A 33 9.05 15.40 -4.26
N TYR A 34 7.82 15.64 -3.82
CA TYR A 34 7.22 14.94 -2.69
C TYR A 34 5.85 14.41 -3.09
N LEU A 35 5.64 13.11 -2.89
CA LEU A 35 4.45 12.38 -3.27
C LEU A 35 3.83 11.73 -2.03
N PHE A 36 2.52 11.49 -2.09
CA PHE A 36 1.76 10.85 -1.01
C PHE A 36 1.99 11.49 0.37
N LYS A 37 2.14 12.83 0.42
CA LYS A 37 2.50 13.55 1.67
C LYS A 37 1.52 13.28 2.81
N ASP A 38 0.25 13.16 2.45
CA ASP A 38 -0.88 13.05 3.36
C ASP A 38 -1.23 11.59 3.68
N THR A 39 -0.46 10.62 3.17
CA THR A 39 -0.61 9.20 3.51
C THR A 39 0.41 8.76 4.56
N ASP A 40 0.28 7.53 5.02
CA ASP A 40 1.26 6.88 5.89
C ASP A 40 2.59 6.57 5.20
N TYR A 41 2.62 6.64 3.87
CA TYR A 41 3.76 6.23 3.04
C TYR A 41 4.30 7.37 2.16
N PRO A 42 4.72 8.52 2.73
CA PRO A 42 5.18 9.64 1.92
C PRO A 42 6.52 9.32 1.25
N VAL A 43 6.66 9.77 0.01
CA VAL A 43 7.88 9.62 -0.78
C VAL A 43 8.49 10.98 -1.08
N SER A 44 9.81 11.08 -0.96
CA SER A 44 10.57 12.24 -1.39
C SER A 44 11.62 11.84 -2.40
N MET A 45 11.74 12.60 -3.47
CA MET A 45 12.67 12.36 -4.57
C MET A 45 13.57 13.57 -4.73
N LYS A 46 14.84 13.35 -5.08
CA LYS A 46 15.80 14.41 -5.36
C LYS A 46 16.75 13.96 -6.46
N TRP A 47 17.02 14.84 -7.41
CA TRP A 47 18.13 14.65 -8.34
C TRP A 47 19.47 14.94 -7.68
N ASP A 48 20.42 14.01 -7.84
CA ASP A 48 21.76 14.07 -7.23
C ASP A 48 22.76 13.44 -8.22
N GLU A 49 23.61 14.26 -8.85
CA GLU A 49 24.73 13.81 -9.69
C GLU A 49 24.36 12.79 -10.81
N GLY A 50 23.26 13.03 -11.53
CA GLY A 50 22.82 12.16 -12.63
C GLY A 50 22.09 10.89 -12.20
N ALA A 51 21.89 10.71 -10.90
CA ALA A 51 21.03 9.68 -10.33
C ALA A 51 19.85 10.30 -9.60
N LEU A 52 18.79 9.53 -9.50
CA LEU A 52 17.62 9.91 -8.74
C LEU A 52 17.67 9.26 -7.36
N LEU A 53 17.69 10.09 -6.32
CA LEU A 53 17.56 9.63 -4.95
C LEU A 53 16.08 9.58 -4.56
N VAL A 54 15.58 8.37 -4.31
CA VAL A 54 14.22 8.15 -3.81
C VAL A 54 14.29 7.77 -2.34
N LYS A 55 13.41 8.36 -1.53
CA LYS A 55 13.30 8.06 -0.11
C LYS A 55 11.84 7.82 0.23
N VAL A 56 11.55 6.57 0.57
CA VAL A 56 10.26 6.10 1.06
C VAL A 56 10.27 6.12 2.59
N LYS A 57 9.14 6.46 3.19
CA LYS A 57 8.93 6.43 4.64
C LYS A 57 7.70 5.62 4.95
N ASP A 58 7.65 5.16 6.20
CA ASP A 58 6.49 4.54 6.79
C ASP A 58 6.22 5.20 8.14
N LYS A 59 5.05 5.86 8.25
CA LYS A 59 4.56 6.49 9.48
C LYS A 59 3.80 5.51 10.39
N THR A 60 3.49 4.31 9.92
CA THR A 60 2.82 3.26 10.69
C THR A 60 3.77 2.62 11.72
N ARG A 61 3.26 1.67 12.51
CA ARG A 61 4.05 0.87 13.47
C ARG A 61 4.71 -0.37 12.86
N SER A 62 4.60 -0.62 11.56
CA SER A 62 5.20 -1.80 10.88
C SER A 62 6.71 -1.97 11.13
N ASP A 63 7.10 -3.23 11.31
CA ASP A 63 8.46 -3.77 11.43
C ASP A 63 8.98 -4.39 10.13
N ILE A 64 8.23 -4.26 9.03
CA ILE A 64 8.60 -4.79 7.72
C ILE A 64 9.62 -3.86 7.06
N VAL A 65 10.67 -4.43 6.47
CA VAL A 65 11.72 -3.68 5.77
C VAL A 65 11.29 -3.36 4.34
N TRP A 66 11.64 -2.17 3.87
CA TRP A 66 11.45 -1.80 2.47
C TRP A 66 12.42 -2.56 1.56
N THR A 67 11.90 -3.08 0.45
CA THR A 67 12.64 -3.56 -0.71
C THR A 67 12.33 -2.67 -1.91
N ALA A 68 13.19 -2.71 -2.93
CA ALA A 68 12.95 -1.99 -4.17
C ALA A 68 13.51 -2.77 -5.35
N ALA A 69 12.82 -2.75 -6.47
CA ALA A 69 13.22 -3.44 -7.69
C ALA A 69 12.78 -2.65 -8.93
N SER A 70 13.58 -2.77 -9.99
CA SER A 70 13.16 -2.42 -11.35
C SER A 70 12.62 -3.68 -12.00
N ASP A 71 11.48 -3.58 -12.68
CA ASP A 71 10.93 -4.70 -13.46
C ASP A 71 11.88 -5.10 -14.60
N ASP A 72 12.72 -4.15 -15.05
CA ASP A 72 13.81 -4.41 -15.99
C ASP A 72 15.09 -3.63 -15.58
N PRO A 73 16.11 -4.31 -15.02
CA PRO A 73 17.34 -3.66 -14.57
C PRO A 73 18.25 -3.17 -15.71
N ASP A 74 17.98 -3.55 -16.96
CA ASP A 74 18.78 -3.10 -18.12
C ASP A 74 18.48 -1.64 -18.49
N PHE A 75 17.32 -1.11 -18.06
CA PHE A 75 16.96 0.31 -18.21
C PHE A 75 17.33 1.14 -16.99
N ILE A 76 17.02 0.65 -15.78
CA ILE A 76 17.30 1.35 -14.51
C ILE A 76 17.76 0.36 -13.46
N VAL A 77 18.90 0.66 -12.82
CA VAL A 77 19.38 -0.08 -11.66
C VAL A 77 18.92 0.63 -10.38
N VAL A 78 18.39 -0.13 -9.43
CA VAL A 78 17.90 0.35 -8.13
C VAL A 78 18.79 -0.19 -7.02
N GLU A 79 19.45 0.69 -6.29
CA GLU A 79 20.38 0.30 -5.21
C GLU A 79 20.04 1.00 -3.90
N PRO A 80 20.13 0.31 -2.74
CA PRO A 80 19.92 0.96 -1.45
C PRO A 80 21.06 1.94 -1.12
N LYS A 81 20.69 3.16 -0.72
CA LYS A 81 21.63 4.15 -0.16
C LYS A 81 21.78 3.94 1.34
N GLY A 82 22.68 3.02 1.72
CA GLY A 82 22.95 2.65 3.11
C GLY A 82 22.00 1.56 3.61
N LYS A 83 21.77 1.51 4.94
CA LYS A 83 20.87 0.52 5.53
C LYS A 83 19.40 0.87 5.23
N THR A 84 18.70 -0.07 4.60
CA THR A 84 17.24 -0.02 4.51
C THR A 84 16.64 -0.34 5.89
N GLY A 85 15.63 0.40 6.29
CA GLY A 85 15.01 0.26 7.60
C GLY A 85 13.50 0.16 7.49
N THR A 86 12.87 -0.22 8.59
CA THR A 86 11.42 -0.45 8.67
C THR A 86 10.62 0.87 8.54
N LYS A 87 11.10 1.96 9.15
CA LYS A 87 10.43 3.28 9.08
C LYS A 87 10.79 4.12 7.86
N LYS A 88 11.91 3.80 7.21
CA LYS A 88 12.47 4.61 6.13
C LYS A 88 13.53 3.83 5.38
N ALA A 89 13.51 3.96 4.07
CA ALA A 89 14.61 3.54 3.21
C ALA A 89 14.96 4.63 2.19
N SER A 90 16.13 4.53 1.59
CA SER A 90 16.59 5.44 0.55
C SER A 90 17.28 4.63 -0.52
N TYR A 91 17.02 4.95 -1.77
CA TYR A 91 17.47 4.21 -2.94
C TYR A 91 17.99 5.17 -4.00
N ILE A 92 19.02 4.72 -4.72
CA ILE A 92 19.60 5.40 -5.87
C ILE A 92 19.09 4.69 -7.11
N LEU A 93 18.43 5.43 -7.99
CA LEU A 93 17.97 4.96 -9.28
C LEU A 93 18.93 5.51 -10.33
N THR A 94 19.64 4.61 -10.99
CA THR A 94 20.66 4.94 -11.99
C THR A 94 20.20 4.48 -13.38
N PRO A 95 19.93 5.40 -14.32
CA PRO A 95 19.58 5.01 -15.68
C PRO A 95 20.77 4.35 -16.39
N LYS A 96 20.47 3.32 -17.19
CA LYS A 96 21.44 2.53 -17.97
C LYS A 96 21.18 2.59 -19.46
N SER A 97 19.91 2.58 -19.86
CA SER A 97 19.48 2.53 -21.25
C SER A 97 18.18 3.34 -21.42
N PRO A 98 17.93 3.92 -22.61
CA PRO A 98 16.70 4.64 -22.88
C PRO A 98 15.52 3.66 -23.01
N GLY A 99 14.38 3.96 -22.41
CA GLY A 99 13.22 3.07 -22.41
C GLY A 99 12.17 3.46 -21.38
N LYS A 100 11.16 2.61 -21.22
CA LYS A 100 10.14 2.71 -20.17
C LYS A 100 10.30 1.52 -19.23
N VAL A 101 10.30 1.77 -17.94
CA VAL A 101 10.37 0.72 -16.93
C VAL A 101 9.61 1.12 -15.68
N ASP A 102 9.06 0.14 -14.99
CA ASP A 102 8.41 0.35 -13.70
C ASP A 102 9.40 0.03 -12.58
N VAL A 103 9.46 0.92 -11.59
CA VAL A 103 10.25 0.72 -10.37
C VAL A 103 9.31 0.66 -9.19
N SER A 104 9.37 -0.44 -8.46
CA SER A 104 8.54 -0.68 -7.30
C SER A 104 9.33 -0.55 -6.01
N PHE A 105 8.68 0.01 -4.99
CA PHE A 105 9.14 0.03 -3.61
C PHE A 105 8.11 -0.69 -2.77
N THR A 106 8.51 -1.77 -2.12
CA THR A 106 7.56 -2.71 -1.55
C THR A 106 7.90 -3.02 -0.10
N LYS A 107 6.88 -3.22 0.72
CA LYS A 107 6.98 -3.96 1.97
C LYS A 107 6.17 -5.21 1.83
N SER A 108 6.83 -6.35 1.95
CA SER A 108 6.18 -7.64 1.79
C SER A 108 6.49 -8.53 2.97
N VAL A 109 5.57 -9.44 3.25
CA VAL A 109 5.65 -10.36 4.38
C VAL A 109 5.45 -11.77 3.86
N GLU A 110 6.28 -12.67 4.32
CA GLU A 110 6.10 -14.09 4.09
C GLU A 110 4.99 -14.62 5.00
N ALA A 111 3.95 -15.15 4.39
CA ALA A 111 2.78 -15.72 5.04
C ALA A 111 2.62 -17.16 4.54
N GLY A 112 3.22 -18.11 5.25
CA GLY A 112 3.33 -19.48 4.77
C GLY A 112 4.25 -19.56 3.55
N SER A 113 3.76 -20.11 2.44
CA SER A 113 4.53 -20.26 1.19
C SER A 113 4.41 -19.09 0.22
N ILE A 114 3.60 -18.06 0.55
CA ILE A 114 3.38 -16.91 -0.32
C ILE A 114 3.99 -15.64 0.27
N ASN A 115 4.36 -14.73 -0.62
CA ASN A 115 4.79 -13.39 -0.27
C ASN A 115 3.65 -12.42 -0.54
N VAL A 116 3.23 -11.68 0.47
CA VAL A 116 2.10 -10.74 0.39
C VAL A 116 2.63 -9.33 0.55
N ASP A 117 2.39 -8.51 -0.47
CA ASP A 117 2.78 -7.09 -0.47
C ASP A 117 1.81 -6.31 0.44
N LYS A 118 2.29 -5.77 1.55
CA LYS A 118 1.51 -4.87 2.43
C LYS A 118 1.33 -3.49 1.85
N VAL A 119 2.38 -3.00 1.20
CA VAL A 119 2.35 -1.73 0.49
C VAL A 119 3.32 -1.82 -0.67
N LYS A 120 2.89 -1.35 -1.83
CA LYS A 120 3.68 -1.25 -3.05
C LYS A 120 3.51 0.15 -3.64
N ILE A 121 4.62 0.84 -3.85
CA ILE A 121 4.65 2.12 -4.54
C ILE A 121 5.29 1.91 -5.90
N VAL A 122 4.58 2.21 -6.99
CA VAL A 122 5.07 2.00 -8.36
C VAL A 122 5.34 3.34 -9.03
N PHE A 123 6.53 3.47 -9.58
CA PHE A 123 6.92 4.58 -10.43
C PHE A 123 7.05 4.09 -11.86
N HIS A 124 6.26 4.67 -12.76
CA HIS A 124 6.43 4.48 -14.19
C HIS A 124 7.49 5.45 -14.71
N ILE A 125 8.66 4.93 -15.01
CA ILE A 125 9.84 5.73 -15.36
C ILE A 125 10.11 5.67 -16.86
N TYR A 126 10.43 6.82 -17.44
CA TYR A 126 10.87 6.98 -18.81
C TYR A 126 12.30 7.53 -18.82
N VAL A 127 13.22 6.74 -19.34
CA VAL A 127 14.62 7.13 -19.56
C VAL A 127 14.78 7.58 -21.01
N LYS A 128 15.34 8.77 -21.21
CA LYS A 128 15.65 9.33 -22.54
C LYS A 128 17.13 9.60 -22.64
N GLU A 129 17.71 9.30 -23.80
CA GLU A 129 19.08 9.70 -24.09
C GLU A 129 19.12 11.17 -24.53
N THR A 130 20.08 11.91 -23.97
CA THR A 130 20.34 13.32 -24.26
C THR A 130 21.84 13.51 -24.53
N LEU A 131 22.22 14.70 -25.00
CA LEU A 131 23.63 15.04 -25.21
C LEU A 131 24.46 15.07 -23.91
N GLU A 132 23.80 15.17 -22.75
CA GLU A 132 24.43 15.20 -21.43
C GLU A 132 24.40 13.84 -20.71
N GLY A 133 23.90 12.79 -21.37
CA GLY A 133 23.69 11.46 -20.81
C GLY A 133 22.20 11.08 -20.76
N PHE A 134 21.80 10.27 -19.78
CA PHE A 134 20.40 9.87 -19.63
C PHE A 134 19.61 10.86 -18.77
N ASP A 135 18.45 11.26 -19.26
CA ASP A 135 17.45 12.02 -18.53
C ASP A 135 16.31 11.09 -18.10
N VAL A 136 15.75 11.31 -16.90
CA VAL A 136 14.68 10.47 -16.35
C VAL A 136 13.44 11.32 -16.11
N SER A 137 12.30 10.83 -16.59
CA SER A 137 10.99 11.45 -16.37
C SER A 137 10.00 10.42 -15.84
N PHE A 138 8.96 10.88 -15.16
CA PHE A 138 7.91 10.00 -14.60
C PHE A 138 6.64 10.16 -15.42
N SER A 139 5.83 9.10 -15.47
CA SER A 139 4.41 9.30 -15.76
C SER A 139 3.81 10.26 -14.73
N LYS A 140 2.68 10.88 -15.07
CA LYS A 140 2.11 11.94 -14.23
C LYS A 140 1.71 11.47 -12.84
N GLU A 141 1.46 10.18 -12.63
CA GLU A 141 0.89 9.69 -11.37
C GLU A 141 1.55 8.35 -11.00
N PRO A 142 2.50 8.35 -10.06
CA PRO A 142 2.94 7.15 -9.37
C PRO A 142 1.76 6.51 -8.61
N GLU A 143 1.78 5.19 -8.50
CA GLU A 143 0.73 4.42 -7.83
C GLU A 143 1.14 4.12 -6.37
N LEU A 144 0.19 4.25 -5.44
CA LEU A 144 0.31 3.72 -4.09
C LEU A 144 -0.75 2.63 -3.93
N ILE A 145 -0.31 1.39 -3.76
CA ILE A 145 -1.19 0.23 -3.62
C ILE A 145 -0.98 -0.34 -2.23
N LEU A 146 -2.06 -0.34 -1.46
CA LEU A 146 -2.14 -1.00 -0.16
C LEU A 146 -2.59 -2.43 -0.42
N GLY A 147 -1.89 -3.39 0.18
CA GLY A 147 -2.31 -4.79 0.09
C GLY A 147 -2.93 -5.28 1.38
N ASP A 148 -3.22 -6.57 1.38
CA ASP A 148 -4.07 -7.22 2.37
C ASP A 148 -3.54 -7.11 3.82
N GLU A 149 -4.47 -7.06 4.77
CA GLU A 149 -4.10 -7.19 6.18
C GLU A 149 -3.76 -8.65 6.49
N ILE A 150 -2.77 -8.88 7.36
CA ILE A 150 -2.19 -10.20 7.63
C ILE A 150 -1.95 -10.29 9.12
N ILE A 151 -2.47 -11.34 9.73
CA ILE A 151 -2.35 -11.61 11.15
C ILE A 151 -1.56 -12.92 11.31
N GLY A 152 -0.65 -12.96 12.28
CA GLY A 152 0.21 -14.13 12.45
C GLY A 152 1.24 -14.28 11.32
N SER A 153 1.72 -13.17 10.75
CA SER A 153 2.82 -13.19 9.79
C SER A 153 4.04 -13.93 10.36
N GLY A 154 4.59 -14.88 9.61
CA GLY A 154 5.71 -15.73 10.04
C GLY A 154 5.30 -16.93 10.90
N THR A 155 4.01 -17.26 10.97
CA THR A 155 3.50 -18.49 11.60
C THR A 155 3.07 -19.50 10.55
N ASP A 156 2.86 -20.76 10.96
CA ASP A 156 2.47 -21.84 10.04
C ASP A 156 1.07 -21.63 9.43
N HIS A 157 0.20 -20.90 10.15
CA HIS A 157 -1.20 -20.62 9.77
C HIS A 157 -1.49 -19.11 9.80
N PRO A 158 -0.97 -18.30 8.86
CA PRO A 158 -1.30 -16.88 8.80
C PRO A 158 -2.73 -16.65 8.28
N VAL A 159 -3.34 -15.56 8.75
CA VAL A 159 -4.66 -15.10 8.29
C VAL A 159 -4.51 -13.89 7.40
N ILE A 160 -5.18 -13.85 6.27
CA ILE A 160 -5.22 -12.73 5.34
C ILE A 160 -6.64 -12.18 5.29
N LEU A 161 -6.79 -10.89 5.58
CA LEU A 161 -8.03 -10.14 5.44
C LEU A 161 -7.95 -9.34 4.14
N ARG A 162 -8.86 -9.62 3.21
CA ARG A 162 -8.96 -8.88 1.94
C ARG A 162 -10.10 -7.88 2.00
N ASP A 163 -9.81 -6.63 1.72
CA ASP A 163 -10.85 -5.65 1.43
C ASP A 163 -11.40 -5.99 0.02
N ASN A 164 -12.63 -6.52 -0.05
CA ASN A 164 -13.26 -6.88 -1.32
C ASN A 164 -13.74 -5.59 -2.02
N SER A 165 -12.87 -4.89 -2.74
CA SER A 165 -13.24 -3.73 -3.56
C SER A 165 -13.66 -4.08 -4.99
N SER A 166 -13.43 -5.30 -5.46
CA SER A 166 -13.76 -5.73 -6.85
C SER A 166 -14.51 -7.06 -6.96
N ASP A 167 -14.45 -7.93 -5.94
CA ASP A 167 -14.89 -9.33 -6.04
C ASP A 167 -16.05 -9.66 -5.09
N GLY A 168 -16.60 -8.65 -4.40
CA GLY A 168 -17.81 -8.82 -3.59
C GLY A 168 -19.00 -9.12 -4.50
N TYR A 169 -19.48 -10.36 -4.48
CA TYR A 169 -20.78 -10.68 -5.08
C TYR A 169 -21.85 -10.00 -4.24
N TYR A 170 -22.78 -9.30 -4.90
CA TYR A 170 -23.99 -8.81 -4.27
C TYR A 170 -25.13 -9.68 -4.78
N GLU A 171 -25.69 -10.49 -3.90
CA GLU A 171 -26.87 -11.30 -4.21
C GLU A 171 -27.98 -10.94 -3.22
N GLU A 172 -29.13 -10.54 -3.75
CA GLU A 172 -30.41 -10.37 -3.04
C GLU A 172 -30.33 -9.81 -1.59
N GLY A 173 -29.59 -8.72 -1.38
CA GLY A 173 -29.55 -8.05 -0.06
C GLY A 173 -28.52 -8.62 0.93
N MET A 174 -27.58 -9.44 0.46
CA MET A 174 -26.45 -9.93 1.24
C MET A 174 -25.12 -9.40 0.70
N ILE A 175 -24.21 -9.08 1.63
CA ILE A 175 -22.83 -8.62 1.34
C ILE A 175 -21.86 -9.70 1.79
N TYR A 176 -20.87 -9.99 0.94
CA TYR A 176 -19.95 -11.12 1.08
C TYR A 176 -18.51 -10.64 1.29
N GLY A 177 -17.90 -11.12 2.37
CA GLY A 177 -16.49 -10.91 2.68
C GLY A 177 -15.73 -12.23 2.79
N ASN A 178 -14.43 -12.22 2.52
CA ASN A 178 -13.59 -13.42 2.61
C ASN A 178 -12.43 -13.20 3.59
N ILE A 179 -12.22 -14.17 4.47
CA ILE A 179 -11.02 -14.30 5.31
C ILE A 179 -10.28 -15.56 4.88
N PHE A 180 -9.02 -15.42 4.49
CA PHE A 180 -8.21 -16.55 4.03
C PHE A 180 -7.28 -17.03 5.13
N PHE A 181 -7.22 -18.34 5.32
CA PHE A 181 -6.28 -19.02 6.20
C PHE A 181 -5.28 -19.79 5.35
N MET A 182 -4.10 -19.21 5.22
CA MET A 182 -3.00 -19.82 4.49
C MET A 182 -2.57 -21.12 5.19
N ASN A 183 -2.44 -22.20 4.43
CA ASN A 183 -2.15 -23.55 4.94
C ASN A 183 -3.21 -24.09 5.93
N GLY A 184 -4.47 -23.65 5.78
CA GLY A 184 -5.58 -24.10 6.60
C GLY A 184 -5.73 -23.32 7.92
N ARG A 185 -6.90 -23.48 8.55
CA ARG A 185 -7.36 -22.67 9.69
C ARG A 185 -6.52 -22.83 10.96
N GLY A 186 -5.89 -23.97 11.17
CA GLY A 186 -5.20 -24.27 12.42
C GLY A 186 -6.15 -24.15 13.63
N ASP A 187 -5.77 -23.34 14.62
CA ASP A 187 -6.57 -23.05 15.82
C ASP A 187 -7.24 -21.67 15.79
N TRP A 188 -7.30 -21.02 14.62
CA TRP A 188 -7.94 -19.73 14.50
C TRP A 188 -9.45 -19.84 14.73
N THR A 189 -9.97 -18.88 15.48
CA THR A 189 -11.39 -18.68 15.72
C THR A 189 -11.80 -17.29 15.28
N ILE A 190 -12.97 -17.17 14.67
CA ILE A 190 -13.59 -15.90 14.28
C ILE A 190 -14.92 -15.78 15.02
N SER A 191 -15.22 -14.59 15.54
CA SER A 191 -16.52 -14.29 16.14
C SER A 191 -16.92 -12.84 15.85
N ALA A 192 -18.21 -12.60 15.68
CA ALA A 192 -18.80 -11.28 15.56
C ALA A 192 -19.58 -10.91 16.84
N ASP A 193 -19.66 -9.63 17.17
CA ASP A 193 -20.24 -9.13 18.42
C ASP A 193 -21.76 -9.00 18.42
N ASN A 194 -22.36 -8.76 17.25
CA ASN A 194 -23.78 -8.44 17.11
C ASN A 194 -24.64 -9.59 16.55
N GLY A 195 -24.02 -10.69 16.11
CA GLY A 195 -24.73 -11.83 15.51
C GLY A 195 -25.35 -11.53 14.14
N ASP A 196 -25.13 -10.33 13.59
CA ASP A 196 -25.61 -9.92 12.27
C ASP A 196 -24.68 -10.39 11.14
N ILE A 197 -23.48 -10.84 11.50
CA ILE A 197 -22.55 -11.53 10.61
C ILE A 197 -22.68 -13.03 10.83
N GLU A 198 -23.11 -13.75 9.79
CA GLU A 198 -22.94 -15.18 9.72
C GLU A 198 -21.55 -15.52 9.16
N ILE A 199 -20.90 -16.52 9.74
CA ILE A 199 -19.56 -16.95 9.35
C ILE A 199 -19.67 -18.40 8.88
N LEU A 200 -19.39 -18.64 7.60
CA LEU A 200 -19.32 -19.99 7.05
C LEU A 200 -17.86 -20.35 6.80
N ASP A 201 -17.46 -21.48 7.36
CA ASP A 201 -16.11 -21.99 7.22
C ASP A 201 -16.06 -23.01 6.08
N CYS A 202 -15.08 -22.87 5.18
CA CYS A 202 -14.86 -23.76 4.06
C CYS A 202 -13.41 -24.22 4.05
N ASP A 203 -13.21 -25.52 3.92
CA ASP A 203 -11.89 -26.15 3.81
C ASP A 203 -11.65 -26.59 2.36
N GLU A 204 -10.53 -26.19 1.77
CA GLU A 204 -10.05 -26.61 0.45
C GLU A 204 -8.71 -27.35 0.56
N GLU A 205 -8.26 -28.00 -0.53
CA GLU A 205 -6.97 -28.73 -0.53
C GLU A 205 -5.76 -27.81 -0.29
N ASP A 206 -5.81 -26.56 -0.78
CA ASP A 206 -4.69 -25.61 -0.75
C ASP A 206 -4.83 -24.52 0.33
N GLY A 207 -5.84 -24.61 1.19
CA GLY A 207 -6.10 -23.66 2.27
C GLY A 207 -7.51 -23.78 2.83
N SER A 208 -7.88 -22.90 3.76
CA SER A 208 -9.28 -22.75 4.18
C SER A 208 -9.65 -21.28 4.14
N PHE A 209 -10.91 -20.97 3.94
CA PHE A 209 -11.41 -19.60 4.05
C PHE A 209 -12.70 -19.57 4.84
N SER A 210 -13.02 -18.39 5.37
CA SER A 210 -14.32 -18.10 5.95
C SER A 210 -15.02 -17.03 5.14
N TYR A 211 -16.25 -17.34 4.75
CA TYR A 211 -17.18 -16.34 4.23
C TYR A 211 -17.81 -15.59 5.40
N LEU A 212 -17.85 -14.27 5.29
CA LEU A 212 -18.61 -13.38 6.15
C LEU A 212 -19.86 -12.96 5.39
N PHE A 213 -21.04 -13.28 5.91
CA PHE A 213 -22.32 -12.86 5.35
C PHE A 213 -22.93 -11.81 6.26
N TYR A 214 -23.27 -10.66 5.68
CA TYR A 214 -24.08 -9.67 6.36
C TYR A 214 -25.45 -9.55 5.69
N SER A 215 -26.51 -9.73 6.48
CA SER A 215 -27.88 -9.59 6.00
C SER A 215 -28.37 -8.15 6.15
N LEU A 216 -28.67 -7.47 5.04
CA LEU A 216 -29.15 -6.08 5.07
C LEU A 216 -30.58 -5.94 5.65
N GLU A 217 -31.36 -7.02 5.65
CA GLU A 217 -32.78 -6.99 6.05
C GLU A 217 -33.12 -7.89 7.26
N GLY A 218 -32.12 -8.47 7.94
CA GLY A 218 -32.34 -9.43 9.03
C GLY A 218 -32.90 -10.78 8.56
N ALA A 219 -32.82 -11.06 7.25
CA ALA A 219 -33.10 -12.36 6.68
C ALA A 219 -31.93 -13.32 6.98
N SER A 220 -32.24 -14.49 7.57
CA SER A 220 -31.27 -15.58 7.69
C SER A 220 -30.91 -16.05 6.27
N PRO A 221 -29.62 -16.21 5.93
CA PRO A 221 -29.21 -16.85 4.68
C PRO A 221 -29.90 -18.20 4.54
N GLN A 222 -30.72 -18.37 3.51
CA GLN A 222 -31.13 -19.70 3.11
C GLN A 222 -30.01 -20.27 2.25
N MET A 223 -29.35 -21.30 2.78
CA MET A 223 -28.34 -22.07 2.07
C MET A 223 -28.89 -22.49 0.70
N LEU A 224 -28.39 -21.89 -0.38
CA LEU A 224 -28.48 -22.46 -1.71
C LEU A 224 -27.50 -23.64 -1.72
N GLU A 225 -28.02 -24.86 -1.71
CA GLU A 225 -27.26 -26.04 -2.11
C GLU A 225 -26.94 -25.90 -3.61
N GLU A 226 -25.85 -25.22 -3.93
CA GLU A 226 -25.29 -25.25 -5.27
C GLU A 226 -24.43 -26.52 -5.42
N GLU A 227 -24.82 -27.40 -6.34
CA GLU A 227 -23.98 -28.50 -6.81
C GLU A 227 -22.71 -27.93 -7.45
N THR A 228 -21.62 -27.89 -6.70
CA THR A 228 -20.31 -27.48 -7.22
C THR A 228 -19.79 -28.55 -8.19
N THR A 229 -19.81 -28.20 -9.49
CA THR A 229 -18.96 -28.86 -10.47
C THR A 229 -17.54 -28.34 -10.27
N ALA A 230 -16.62 -29.25 -9.94
CA ALA A 230 -15.21 -28.96 -9.74
C ALA A 230 -14.62 -28.17 -10.93
N GLY A 231 -14.33 -26.89 -10.69
CA GLY A 231 -13.48 -26.05 -11.50
C GLY A 231 -12.48 -25.38 -10.58
N SER A 232 -11.25 -25.89 -10.57
CA SER A 232 -10.13 -25.33 -9.81
C SER A 232 -9.71 -24.02 -10.45
N ASP A 233 -10.15 -22.90 -9.90
CA ASP A 233 -9.48 -21.62 -10.09
C ASP A 233 -9.29 -21.00 -8.71
N ILE A 234 -8.20 -21.38 -8.03
CA ILE A 234 -7.60 -20.50 -7.03
C ILE A 234 -7.36 -19.17 -7.76
N PRO A 235 -7.98 -18.05 -7.35
CA PRO A 235 -7.80 -16.79 -8.05
C PRO A 235 -6.32 -16.47 -8.13
N SER A 236 -5.79 -16.43 -9.36
CA SER A 236 -4.41 -16.07 -9.63
C SER A 236 -4.11 -14.72 -8.98
N ALA A 237 -2.99 -14.64 -8.27
CA ALA A 237 -2.49 -13.42 -7.67
C ALA A 237 -2.06 -12.42 -8.76
N SER A 238 -3.02 -11.73 -9.38
CA SER A 238 -2.78 -10.58 -10.25
C SER A 238 -3.89 -9.54 -10.15
N ARG A 239 -3.53 -8.42 -9.48
CA ARG A 239 -4.11 -7.06 -9.37
C ARG A 239 -5.45 -6.70 -10.05
N GLY A 240 -6.20 -5.82 -9.36
CA GLY A 240 -7.10 -4.82 -9.95
C GLY A 240 -6.99 -3.46 -9.23
N ASP A 241 -6.96 -2.37 -9.99
CA ASP A 241 -6.78 -0.98 -9.56
C ASP A 241 -7.88 -0.49 -8.61
N ALA A 242 -7.50 0.02 -7.43
CA ALA A 242 -8.40 0.79 -6.59
C ALA A 242 -8.34 2.28 -6.96
N VAL A 243 -9.27 2.72 -7.82
CA VAL A 243 -9.61 4.14 -7.95
C VAL A 243 -10.62 4.45 -6.86
N ILE A 244 -10.16 5.12 -5.79
CA ILE A 244 -11.05 5.62 -4.73
C ILE A 244 -11.82 6.81 -5.30
N THR A 245 -13.06 6.57 -5.72
CA THR A 245 -14.03 7.63 -5.99
C THR A 245 -15.02 7.68 -4.83
N ALA A 246 -14.70 8.46 -3.81
CA ALA A 246 -15.61 8.77 -2.72
C ALA A 246 -16.65 9.78 -3.20
N ASP A 247 -17.87 9.33 -3.48
CA ASP A 247 -19.09 10.15 -3.33
C ASP A 247 -20.34 9.30 -3.61
N SER A 248 -20.78 8.55 -2.61
CA SER A 248 -22.22 8.41 -2.36
C SER A 248 -22.42 8.16 -0.87
N ALA A 249 -23.42 8.82 -0.28
CA ALA A 249 -23.82 8.57 1.10
C ALA A 249 -24.40 7.15 1.17
N GLN A 250 -23.54 6.16 1.34
CA GLN A 250 -23.91 4.75 1.39
C GLN A 250 -24.34 4.41 2.81
N ASP A 251 -25.44 3.68 2.90
CA ASP A 251 -25.84 3.03 4.13
C ASP A 251 -24.70 2.09 4.55
N LYS A 252 -23.95 2.52 5.56
CA LYS A 252 -22.81 1.82 6.14
C LYS A 252 -23.29 1.04 7.35
N LYS A 253 -22.99 -0.25 7.38
CA LYS A 253 -23.20 -1.11 8.55
C LYS A 253 -21.86 -1.49 9.13
N GLU A 254 -21.79 -1.60 10.45
CA GLU A 254 -20.57 -1.89 11.18
C GLU A 254 -20.80 -3.03 12.18
N ALA A 255 -19.79 -3.86 12.36
CA ALA A 255 -19.76 -4.91 13.38
C ALA A 255 -18.32 -5.08 13.90
N LEU A 256 -18.16 -5.59 15.11
CA LEU A 256 -16.84 -5.96 15.62
C LEU A 256 -16.58 -7.44 15.33
N LEU A 257 -15.50 -7.68 14.58
CA LEU A 257 -14.99 -9.01 14.31
C LEU A 257 -13.73 -9.26 15.14
N THR A 258 -13.73 -10.33 15.93
CA THR A 258 -12.57 -10.77 16.69
C THR A 258 -12.00 -12.04 16.08
N LEU A 259 -10.70 -12.02 15.80
CA LEU A 259 -9.92 -13.19 15.42
C LEU A 259 -8.96 -13.56 16.54
N SER A 260 -8.91 -14.83 16.92
CA SER A 260 -7.98 -15.31 17.94
C SER A 260 -7.37 -16.65 17.62
N SER A 261 -6.08 -16.80 17.97
CA SER A 261 -5.34 -18.06 17.98
C SER A 261 -4.71 -18.24 19.35
N GLN A 262 -5.03 -19.36 20.00
CA GLN A 262 -4.55 -19.65 21.36
C GLN A 262 -3.08 -20.05 21.34
N SER A 263 -2.68 -20.86 20.36
CA SER A 263 -1.33 -21.37 20.18
C SER A 263 -0.33 -20.24 19.91
N LEU A 264 -0.75 -19.21 19.18
CA LEU A 264 0.06 -18.03 18.87
C LEU A 264 -0.07 -16.92 19.94
N ASN A 265 -1.02 -17.06 20.87
CA ASN A 265 -1.40 -16.02 21.84
C ASN A 265 -1.69 -14.67 21.14
N ILE A 266 -2.43 -14.73 20.02
CA ILE A 266 -2.85 -13.57 19.25
C ILE A 266 -4.35 -13.39 19.42
N THR A 267 -4.77 -12.16 19.70
CA THR A 267 -6.17 -11.74 19.62
C THR A 267 -6.20 -10.37 19.00
N VAL A 268 -6.99 -10.21 17.94
CA VAL A 268 -7.12 -8.96 17.21
C VAL A 268 -8.58 -8.68 16.93
N THR A 269 -8.95 -7.40 17.01
CA THR A 269 -10.32 -6.94 16.79
C THR A 269 -10.36 -5.92 15.66
N TYR A 270 -11.35 -6.06 14.78
CA TYR A 270 -11.60 -5.17 13.66
C TYR A 270 -13.03 -4.65 13.74
N ASN A 271 -13.21 -3.35 13.48
CA ASN A 271 -14.49 -2.83 13.02
C ASN A 271 -14.59 -3.14 11.53
N VAL A 272 -15.51 -4.03 11.17
CA VAL A 272 -15.77 -4.41 9.79
C VAL A 272 -16.93 -3.59 9.29
N SER A 273 -16.70 -2.86 8.20
CA SER A 273 -17.68 -2.01 7.57
C SER A 273 -18.21 -2.66 6.30
N PHE A 274 -19.52 -2.78 6.18
CA PHE A 274 -20.22 -3.29 5.00
C PHE A 274 -20.97 -2.14 4.34
N TYR A 275 -20.81 -2.03 3.04
CA TYR A 275 -21.36 -0.94 2.25
C TYR A 275 -22.36 -1.45 1.23
N SER A 276 -23.38 -0.65 0.96
CA SER A 276 -24.53 -1.04 0.14
C SER A 276 -24.19 -1.39 -1.32
N ASP A 277 -23.03 -1.00 -1.83
CA ASP A 277 -22.52 -1.38 -3.15
C ASP A 277 -21.75 -2.71 -3.16
N GLY A 278 -21.70 -3.42 -2.03
CA GLY A 278 -21.03 -4.71 -1.89
C GLY A 278 -19.59 -4.63 -1.40
N HIS A 279 -19.02 -3.43 -1.17
CA HIS A 279 -17.66 -3.35 -0.62
C HIS A 279 -17.61 -3.59 0.89
N MET A 280 -16.46 -4.07 1.34
CA MET A 280 -16.19 -4.34 2.75
C MET A 280 -14.80 -3.81 3.13
N GLU A 281 -14.69 -3.22 4.32
CA GLU A 281 -13.44 -2.70 4.86
C GLU A 281 -13.14 -3.22 6.28
N PHE A 282 -11.89 -3.62 6.53
CA PHE A 282 -11.40 -4.00 7.85
C PHE A 282 -10.63 -2.87 8.55
N ASN A 283 -11.18 -2.34 9.64
CA ASN A 283 -10.52 -1.30 10.43
C ASN A 283 -10.09 -1.83 11.82
N ARG A 284 -8.79 -2.09 12.00
CA ARG A 284 -8.26 -2.59 13.28
C ARG A 284 -8.54 -1.64 14.43
N VAL A 285 -9.15 -2.15 15.51
CA VAL A 285 -9.56 -1.37 16.69
C VAL A 285 -8.37 -1.08 17.62
N ASP A 286 -7.49 -2.07 17.79
CA ASP A 286 -6.33 -1.97 18.68
C ASP A 286 -5.07 -1.56 17.89
N LYS A 287 -4.74 -0.25 17.89
CA LYS A 287 -3.53 0.33 17.27
C LYS A 287 -2.43 0.72 18.27
#